data_AF-A0A0G4NP96-F1
#
_entry.id   AF-A0A0G4NP96-F1
#
_cell.length_a   1.000
_cell.length_b   1.000
_cell.length_c   1.000
_cell.angle_alpha   90.00
_cell.angle_beta   90.00
_cell.angle_gamma   90.00
#
_symmetry.space_group_name_H-M   'P 1'
#
loop_
_entity.id
_entity.type
_entity.pdbx_description
1 polymer ?
#
loop_
_entity_poly.entity_id
_entity_poly.type
_entity_poly.pdbx_seq_one_letter_code
_entity_poly.pdbx_strand_id
1 'polypeptide(L)'
;LWYGNETEESWNKKRAEEHQTALEEGQGLSGIIMGQIILEKLSQDISELKQNNSEKDQAWERPPLDDFNPDKTTIVFQQIEAEEGTLHGGRATVKLFGVTEAGHSVMLHVTDFKHYLYIAAPVSFQPEDCNNFRAYLETQVAQHQPVIHSVALLMRENIYGFQGNVKNPYLKITVNDPKHIGKVRSTIEAGNANWKGLWKGVDGGVMTFDNIQYVLRFMVDCKLQGMSWVEAPAKSYKVMSSSLRQSNCQIEAEISYLDLVAHKPEGEWSKMAPLRILWDDGDLNS
;
A
#
# COMPACT_ATOMS: atom_id res chain seq x y z
N LEU A 1 -18.10 -37.91 8.72
CA LEU A 1 -18.34 -38.51 10.05
C LEU A 1 -18.96 -39.88 9.81
N TRP A 2 -18.36 -40.92 10.40
CA TRP A 2 -18.71 -42.32 10.14
C TRP A 2 -19.87 -42.74 11.05
N TYR A 3 -20.98 -43.17 10.46
CA TYR A 3 -22.14 -43.76 11.12
C TYR A 3 -22.34 -45.16 10.50
N GLY A 4 -22.36 -46.22 11.32
CA GLY A 4 -22.51 -47.63 10.86
C GLY A 4 -23.75 -47.84 9.96
N ASN A 5 -23.77 -48.76 8.99
CA ASN A 5 -23.39 -50.18 9.02
C ASN A 5 -22.64 -50.64 7.76
N GLU A 6 -21.68 -49.86 7.28
CA GLU A 6 -20.92 -50.16 6.04
C GLU A 6 -19.43 -50.40 6.38
N THR A 7 -18.74 -51.27 5.63
CA THR A 7 -17.28 -51.47 5.81
C THR A 7 -16.51 -50.25 5.31
N GLU A 8 -15.37 -49.94 5.93
CA GLU A 8 -14.51 -48.80 5.54
C GLU A 8 -14.07 -48.86 4.07
N GLU A 9 -13.87 -50.06 3.52
CA GLU A 9 -13.59 -50.28 2.10
C GLU A 9 -14.78 -49.92 1.19
N SER A 10 -16.01 -50.28 1.58
CA SER A 10 -17.24 -49.90 0.85
C SER A 10 -17.43 -48.39 0.84
N TRP A 11 -17.16 -47.76 1.99
CA TRP A 11 -17.28 -46.32 2.16
C TRP A 11 -16.23 -45.55 1.33
N ASN A 12 -14.98 -45.99 1.34
CA ASN A 12 -13.90 -45.39 0.55
C ASN A 12 -14.10 -45.59 -0.96
N LYS A 13 -14.61 -46.76 -1.38
CA LYS A 13 -14.90 -47.04 -2.80
C LYS A 13 -16.03 -46.16 -3.34
N LYS A 14 -17.12 -46.00 -2.59
CA LYS A 14 -18.23 -45.12 -2.95
C LYS A 14 -17.77 -43.66 -3.10
N ARG A 15 -16.90 -43.20 -2.20
CA ARG A 15 -16.37 -41.83 -2.26
C ARG A 15 -15.39 -41.62 -3.41
N ALA A 16 -14.61 -42.63 -3.76
CA ALA A 16 -13.74 -42.61 -4.94
C ALA A 16 -14.56 -42.57 -6.24
N GLU A 17 -15.65 -43.36 -6.32
CA GLU A 17 -16.60 -43.33 -7.45
C GLU A 17 -17.34 -41.99 -7.54
N GLU A 18 -17.83 -41.43 -6.44
CA GLU A 18 -18.47 -40.10 -6.40
C GLU A 18 -17.49 -38.98 -6.81
N HIS A 19 -16.22 -39.06 -6.40
CA HIS A 19 -15.19 -38.10 -6.81
C HIS A 19 -14.81 -38.25 -8.29
N GLN A 20 -14.85 -39.46 -8.84
CA GLN A 20 -14.55 -39.74 -10.23
C GLN A 20 -15.70 -39.31 -11.16
N THR A 21 -16.95 -39.52 -10.76
CA THR A 21 -18.15 -39.00 -11.44
C THR A 21 -18.17 -37.46 -11.44
N ALA A 22 -17.80 -36.83 -10.33
CA ALA A 22 -17.69 -35.37 -10.25
C ALA A 22 -16.56 -34.79 -11.13
N LEU A 23 -15.49 -35.55 -11.36
CA LEU A 23 -14.42 -35.19 -12.29
C LEU A 23 -14.83 -35.36 -13.76
N GLU A 24 -15.67 -36.36 -14.07
CA GLU A 24 -16.17 -36.63 -15.42
C GLU A 24 -17.30 -35.67 -15.85
N GLU A 25 -18.17 -35.25 -14.92
CA GLU A 25 -19.23 -34.27 -15.19
C GLU A 25 -18.71 -32.82 -15.31
N GLY A 26 -17.48 -32.56 -14.88
CA GLY A 26 -16.90 -31.21 -14.74
C GLY A 26 -15.87 -30.77 -15.78
N GLN A 27 -15.63 -31.51 -16.87
CA GLN A 27 -14.63 -31.13 -17.89
C GLN A 27 -15.10 -31.31 -19.33
N GLY A 28 -16.01 -30.46 -19.78
CA GLY A 28 -16.32 -30.27 -21.20
C GLY A 28 -16.78 -28.85 -21.49
N LEU A 29 -16.61 -28.39 -22.75
CA LEU A 29 -17.07 -27.09 -23.25
C LEU A 29 -18.52 -26.75 -22.82
N SER A 30 -19.36 -27.77 -22.64
CA SER A 30 -20.72 -27.66 -22.12
C SER A 30 -20.82 -27.09 -20.69
N GLY A 31 -19.90 -27.45 -19.78
CA GLY A 31 -19.87 -26.96 -18.40
C GLY A 31 -19.41 -25.50 -18.30
N ILE A 32 -18.48 -25.09 -19.16
CA ILE A 32 -18.06 -23.68 -19.28
C ILE A 32 -19.20 -22.84 -19.86
N ILE A 33 -19.87 -23.34 -20.92
CA ILE A 33 -21.02 -22.68 -21.53
C ILE A 33 -22.20 -22.60 -20.54
N MET A 34 -22.50 -23.66 -19.78
CA MET A 34 -23.54 -23.61 -18.75
C MET A 34 -23.17 -22.68 -17.59
N GLY A 35 -21.91 -22.64 -17.16
CA GLY A 35 -21.45 -21.68 -16.15
C GLY A 35 -21.61 -20.23 -16.62
N GLN A 36 -21.31 -19.97 -17.90
CA GLN A 36 -21.47 -18.65 -18.52
C GLN A 36 -22.94 -18.28 -18.72
N ILE A 37 -23.79 -19.23 -19.14
CA ILE A 37 -25.25 -19.05 -19.24
C ILE A 37 -25.89 -18.84 -17.87
N ILE A 38 -25.43 -19.55 -16.82
CA ILE A 38 -25.92 -19.35 -15.46
C ILE A 38 -25.49 -17.97 -14.94
N LEU A 39 -24.26 -17.52 -15.21
CA LEU A 39 -23.81 -16.17 -14.86
C LEU A 39 -24.59 -15.09 -15.61
N GLU A 40 -24.84 -15.28 -16.91
CA GLU A 40 -25.64 -14.36 -17.71
C GLU A 40 -27.10 -14.34 -17.26
N LYS A 41 -27.68 -15.50 -16.92
CA LYS A 41 -29.02 -15.58 -16.34
C LYS A 41 -29.09 -14.94 -14.96
N LEU A 42 -28.12 -15.16 -14.08
CA LEU A 42 -28.06 -14.48 -12.79
C LEU A 42 -27.93 -12.96 -12.96
N SER A 43 -27.13 -12.52 -13.94
CA SER A 43 -27.02 -11.10 -14.29
C SER A 43 -28.32 -10.53 -14.87
N GLN A 44 -29.04 -11.30 -15.69
CA GLN A 44 -30.33 -10.92 -16.25
C GLN A 44 -31.43 -10.90 -15.19
N ASP A 45 -31.50 -11.93 -14.34
CA ASP A 45 -32.44 -12.02 -13.21
C ASP A 45 -32.23 -10.87 -12.22
N ILE A 46 -30.98 -10.48 -11.93
CA ILE A 46 -30.66 -9.28 -11.13
C ILE A 46 -31.13 -8.00 -11.86
N SER A 47 -30.98 -7.92 -13.18
CA SER A 47 -31.45 -6.77 -13.95
C SER A 47 -32.97 -6.67 -14.05
N GLU A 48 -33.68 -7.80 -14.10
CA GLU A 48 -35.14 -7.87 -14.10
C GLU A 48 -35.71 -7.58 -12.70
N LEU A 49 -35.04 -8.05 -11.64
CA LEU A 49 -35.37 -7.70 -10.25
C LEU A 49 -35.17 -6.19 -9.98
N LYS A 50 -34.17 -5.55 -10.60
CA LYS A 50 -33.98 -4.08 -10.56
C LYS A 50 -35.13 -3.30 -11.24
N GLN A 51 -35.81 -3.87 -12.24
CA GLN A 51 -36.91 -3.20 -12.95
C GLN A 51 -38.28 -3.36 -12.26
N ASN A 52 -38.50 -4.45 -11.53
CA ASN A 52 -39.79 -4.76 -10.91
C ASN A 52 -39.93 -4.31 -9.45
N ASN A 53 -38.87 -3.74 -8.84
CA ASN A 53 -38.96 -3.23 -7.48
C ASN A 53 -39.52 -1.81 -7.46
N SER A 54 -40.57 -1.59 -6.65
CA SER A 54 -41.24 -0.29 -6.50
C SER A 54 -40.42 0.78 -5.73
N GLU A 55 -39.20 0.44 -5.33
CA GLU A 55 -38.19 1.35 -4.77
C GLU A 55 -37.42 2.06 -5.89
N LYS A 56 -38.04 3.03 -6.54
CA LYS A 56 -37.44 3.76 -7.68
C LYS A 56 -36.24 4.65 -7.37
N ASP A 57 -35.73 4.71 -6.13
CA ASP A 57 -34.70 5.67 -5.72
C ASP A 57 -33.49 5.06 -4.96
N GLN A 58 -33.25 3.75 -5.04
CA GLN A 58 -31.99 3.19 -4.54
C GLN A 58 -30.95 3.09 -5.66
N ALA A 59 -30.37 4.24 -6.03
CA ALA A 59 -29.17 4.28 -6.87
C ALA A 59 -27.94 3.87 -6.05
N TRP A 60 -27.74 2.56 -5.89
CA TRP A 60 -26.62 1.98 -5.10
C TRP A 60 -25.26 2.18 -5.75
N GLU A 61 -25.18 2.26 -7.07
CA GLU A 61 -23.91 2.40 -7.80
C GLU A 61 -23.42 3.85 -7.78
N ARG A 62 -22.11 4.06 -7.87
CA ARG A 62 -21.53 5.41 -7.98
C ARG A 62 -21.84 6.00 -9.37
N PRO A 63 -21.94 7.34 -9.51
CA PRO A 63 -22.11 7.97 -10.81
C PRO A 63 -21.03 7.48 -11.81
N PRO A 64 -21.37 7.19 -13.08
CA PRO A 64 -20.41 6.71 -14.06
C PRO A 64 -19.32 7.75 -14.32
N LEU A 65 -18.15 7.27 -14.77
CA LEU A 65 -17.01 8.10 -15.09
C LEU A 65 -17.07 8.51 -16.56
N ASP A 66 -17.80 9.59 -16.87
CA ASP A 66 -17.93 10.07 -18.25
C ASP A 66 -16.71 10.94 -18.64
N ASP A 67 -16.23 10.80 -19.88
CA ASP A 67 -15.17 11.63 -20.50
C ASP A 67 -13.78 11.69 -19.80
N PHE A 68 -13.40 10.67 -19.03
CA PHE A 68 -12.09 10.64 -18.36
C PHE A 68 -10.92 10.46 -19.34
N ASN A 69 -10.04 11.46 -19.40
CA ASN A 69 -8.82 11.42 -20.20
C ASN A 69 -7.59 11.76 -19.35
N PRO A 70 -6.66 10.82 -19.13
CA PRO A 70 -5.50 11.05 -18.26
C PRO A 70 -4.55 12.17 -18.72
N ASP A 71 -4.58 12.52 -20.00
CA ASP A 71 -3.73 13.60 -20.54
C ASP A 71 -4.31 15.01 -20.29
N LYS A 72 -5.57 15.10 -19.86
CA LYS A 72 -6.31 16.35 -19.70
C LYS A 72 -6.97 16.50 -18.33
N THR A 73 -7.33 15.39 -17.70
CA THR A 73 -8.03 15.37 -16.43
C THR A 73 -7.02 15.35 -15.30
N THR A 74 -7.16 16.26 -14.35
CA THR A 74 -6.49 16.18 -13.06
C THR A 74 -7.40 15.39 -12.11
N ILE A 75 -6.86 14.39 -11.41
CA ILE A 75 -7.61 13.66 -10.39
C ILE A 75 -7.50 14.44 -9.08
N VAL A 76 -8.62 14.95 -8.58
CA VAL A 76 -8.71 15.63 -7.28
C VAL A 76 -9.68 14.86 -6.39
N PHE A 77 -9.21 14.38 -5.25
CA PHE A 77 -10.03 13.57 -4.34
C PHE A 77 -9.65 13.79 -2.88
N GLN A 78 -10.62 13.61 -1.99
CA GLN A 78 -10.37 13.58 -0.56
C GLN A 78 -9.92 12.16 -0.19
N GLN A 79 -8.68 12.04 0.32
CA GLN A 79 -8.17 10.76 0.79
C GLN A 79 -8.86 10.38 2.11
N ILE A 80 -9.24 9.11 2.26
CA ILE A 80 -9.86 8.56 3.48
C ILE A 80 -8.96 7.56 4.20
N GLU A 81 -8.12 6.86 3.44
CA GLU A 81 -7.26 5.81 3.95
C GLU A 81 -5.96 5.79 3.15
N ALA A 82 -4.87 5.52 3.87
CA ALA A 82 -3.55 5.32 3.32
C ALA A 82 -2.98 4.00 3.86
N GLU A 83 -2.62 3.10 2.96
CA GLU A 83 -2.03 1.80 3.33
C GLU A 83 -0.73 1.54 2.56
N GLU A 84 0.09 0.63 3.09
CA GLU A 84 1.24 0.11 2.37
C GLU A 84 0.77 -0.88 1.30
N GLY A 85 1.25 -0.71 0.08
CA GLY A 85 0.92 -1.56 -1.06
C GLY A 85 2.15 -1.95 -1.86
N THR A 86 1.95 -2.83 -2.85
CA THR A 86 3.01 -3.16 -3.81
C THR A 86 2.52 -3.06 -5.25
N LEU A 87 3.41 -2.68 -6.15
CA LEU A 87 3.16 -2.53 -7.57
C LEU A 87 4.33 -3.09 -8.40
N HIS A 88 4.11 -3.42 -9.68
CA HIS A 88 5.16 -3.80 -10.64
C HIS A 88 6.20 -4.80 -10.12
N GLY A 89 5.75 -5.97 -9.70
CA GLY A 89 6.65 -7.03 -9.22
C GLY A 89 7.17 -6.82 -7.80
N GLY A 90 6.34 -6.24 -6.92
CA GLY A 90 6.62 -6.15 -5.48
C GLY A 90 7.32 -4.87 -5.03
N ARG A 91 7.39 -3.85 -5.88
CA ARG A 91 7.92 -2.54 -5.47
C ARG A 91 6.95 -1.90 -4.48
N ALA A 92 7.46 -1.47 -3.34
CA ALA A 92 6.64 -0.81 -2.32
C ALA A 92 6.05 0.51 -2.84
N THR A 93 4.81 0.76 -2.44
CA THR A 93 4.01 1.94 -2.78
C THR A 93 3.15 2.33 -1.58
N VAL A 94 2.64 3.55 -1.56
CA VAL A 94 1.54 3.92 -0.65
C VAL A 94 0.27 4.00 -1.46
N LYS A 95 -0.76 3.25 -1.09
CA LYS A 95 -2.07 3.32 -1.72
C LYS A 95 -2.91 4.35 -0.99
N LEU A 96 -3.38 5.35 -1.71
CA LEU A 96 -4.35 6.31 -1.22
C LEU A 96 -5.73 5.94 -1.75
N PHE A 97 -6.67 5.72 -0.85
CA PHE A 97 -8.07 5.55 -1.17
C PHE A 97 -8.83 6.83 -0.90
N GLY A 98 -9.85 7.12 -1.70
CA GLY A 98 -10.71 8.25 -1.43
C GLY A 98 -11.78 8.48 -2.47
N VAL A 99 -12.36 9.67 -2.42
CA VAL A 99 -13.55 10.03 -3.20
C VAL A 99 -13.39 11.43 -3.80
N THR A 100 -13.67 11.57 -5.10
CA THR A 100 -13.70 12.89 -5.77
C THR A 100 -14.89 13.72 -5.30
N GLU A 101 -14.88 15.02 -5.60
CA GLU A 101 -16.04 15.89 -5.33
C GLU A 101 -17.32 15.41 -6.06
N ALA A 102 -17.17 14.81 -7.23
CA ALA A 102 -18.25 14.21 -8.00
C ALA A 102 -18.71 12.82 -7.48
N GLY A 103 -18.08 12.29 -6.42
CA GLY A 103 -18.45 11.02 -5.82
C GLY A 103 -17.82 9.78 -6.44
N HIS A 104 -16.79 9.94 -7.28
CA HIS A 104 -16.08 8.81 -7.86
C HIS A 104 -15.07 8.20 -6.87
N SER A 105 -15.05 6.87 -6.74
CA SER A 105 -14.04 6.21 -5.93
C SER A 105 -12.68 6.17 -6.64
N VAL A 106 -11.62 6.47 -5.88
CA VAL A 106 -10.25 6.54 -6.38
C VAL A 106 -9.37 5.63 -5.52
N MET A 107 -8.52 4.84 -6.18
CA MET A 107 -7.32 4.28 -5.58
C MET A 107 -6.09 4.75 -6.36
N LEU A 108 -5.20 5.44 -5.68
CA LEU A 108 -3.98 5.99 -6.26
C LEU A 108 -2.76 5.30 -5.65
N HIS A 109 -1.98 4.59 -6.47
CA HIS A 109 -0.68 4.06 -6.10
C HIS A 109 0.35 5.18 -6.15
N VAL A 110 0.91 5.56 -5.00
CA VAL A 110 1.99 6.54 -4.92
C VAL A 110 3.33 5.82 -4.87
N THR A 111 4.15 6.03 -5.90
CA THR A 111 5.42 5.32 -6.15
C THR A 111 6.64 6.16 -5.75
N ASP A 112 7.81 5.53 -5.83
CA ASP A 112 9.15 6.13 -5.69
C ASP A 112 9.52 6.71 -4.32
N PHE A 113 8.60 6.67 -3.36
CA PHE A 113 8.92 7.04 -1.99
C PHE A 113 9.81 5.98 -1.34
N LYS A 114 10.91 6.40 -0.71
CA LYS A 114 11.87 5.49 -0.06
C LYS A 114 11.95 5.78 1.42
N HIS A 115 11.86 4.72 2.23
CA HIS A 115 11.97 4.83 3.67
C HIS A 115 13.43 5.08 4.10
N TYR A 116 13.61 5.68 5.27
CA TYR A 116 14.92 6.05 5.79
C TYR A 116 14.93 6.17 7.31
N LEU A 117 16.13 6.08 7.89
CA LEU A 117 16.41 6.36 9.30
C LEU A 117 17.65 7.24 9.42
N TYR A 118 17.91 7.73 10.62
CA TYR A 118 19.10 8.52 10.92
C TYR A 118 19.94 7.91 12.03
N ILE A 119 21.25 8.14 11.96
CA ILE A 119 22.22 7.90 13.03
C ILE A 119 23.15 9.08 13.19
N ALA A 120 23.70 9.28 14.39
CA ALA A 120 24.72 10.31 14.60
C ALA A 120 25.98 9.95 13.80
N ALA A 121 26.54 10.92 13.08
CA ALA A 121 27.79 10.72 12.36
C ALA A 121 28.96 10.64 13.35
N PRO A 122 29.94 9.74 13.13
CA PRO A 122 31.10 9.65 14.00
C PRO A 122 32.05 10.81 13.71
N VAL A 123 32.96 11.07 14.66
CA VAL A 123 33.98 12.11 14.51
C VAL A 123 34.80 11.85 13.24
N SER A 124 35.05 12.92 12.48
CA SER A 124 35.82 12.91 11.22
C SER A 124 35.16 12.23 10.02
N PHE A 125 33.90 11.78 10.10
CA PHE A 125 33.19 11.24 8.94
C PHE A 125 32.95 12.33 7.88
N GLN A 126 33.35 12.06 6.64
CA GLN A 126 33.23 13.01 5.53
C GLN A 126 32.17 12.59 4.50
N PRO A 127 31.65 13.51 3.67
CA PRO A 127 30.73 13.17 2.59
C PRO A 127 31.27 12.09 1.63
N GLU A 128 32.58 12.06 1.39
CA GLU A 128 33.24 11.08 0.52
C GLU A 128 33.19 9.65 1.10
N ASP A 129 33.04 9.53 2.42
CA ASP A 129 32.91 8.24 3.09
C ASP A 129 31.52 7.62 2.92
N CYS A 130 30.49 8.39 2.52
CA CYS A 130 29.11 7.91 2.42
C CYS A 130 28.98 6.67 1.53
N ASN A 131 29.64 6.65 0.36
CA ASN A 131 29.57 5.52 -0.57
C ASN A 131 30.27 4.27 -0.01
N ASN A 132 31.42 4.45 0.65
CA ASN A 132 32.15 3.35 1.27
C ASN A 132 31.38 2.78 2.46
N PHE A 133 30.79 3.64 3.29
CA PHE A 133 29.94 3.23 4.40
C PHE A 133 28.67 2.52 3.91
N ARG A 134 28.03 3.01 2.83
CA ARG A 134 26.90 2.33 2.19
C ARG A 134 27.27 0.90 1.80
N ALA A 135 28.37 0.73 1.07
CA ALA A 135 28.82 -0.59 0.62
C ALA A 135 29.12 -1.52 1.80
N TYR A 136 29.80 -1.00 2.83
CA TYR A 136 30.04 -1.75 4.05
C TYR A 136 28.73 -2.15 4.75
N LEU A 137 27.80 -1.22 4.97
CA LEU A 137 26.52 -1.50 5.62
C LEU A 137 25.71 -2.55 4.86
N GLU A 138 25.74 -2.51 3.53
CA GLU A 138 25.13 -3.54 2.67
C GLU A 138 25.66 -4.95 3.01
N THR A 139 26.98 -5.10 3.16
CA THR A 139 27.59 -6.39 3.55
C THR A 139 27.15 -6.86 4.94
N GLN A 140 26.91 -5.94 5.87
CA GLN A 140 26.52 -6.27 7.25
C GLN A 140 25.03 -6.62 7.39
N VAL A 141 24.19 -6.03 6.53
CA VAL A 141 22.76 -6.36 6.48
C VAL A 141 22.55 -7.76 5.88
N ALA A 142 23.47 -8.19 5.00
CA ALA A 142 23.60 -9.56 4.48
C ALA A 142 22.28 -10.12 3.91
N GLN A 143 21.70 -9.38 2.95
CA GLN A 143 20.51 -9.82 2.21
C GLN A 143 20.87 -10.16 0.76
N HIS A 144 20.06 -11.02 0.13
CA HIS A 144 20.25 -11.43 -1.27
C HIS A 144 20.03 -10.30 -2.27
N GLN A 145 19.17 -9.34 -1.92
CA GLN A 145 18.84 -8.18 -2.74
C GLN A 145 19.42 -6.91 -2.12
N PRO A 146 19.87 -5.92 -2.92
CA PRO A 146 20.39 -4.66 -2.41
C PRO A 146 19.38 -3.91 -1.53
N VAL A 147 19.69 -3.74 -0.26
CA VAL A 147 18.82 -3.11 0.74
C VAL A 147 19.06 -1.61 0.82
N ILE A 148 20.32 -1.16 0.85
CA ILE A 148 20.68 0.24 1.07
C ILE A 148 20.66 0.99 -0.26
N HIS A 149 19.74 1.93 -0.38
CA HIS A 149 19.64 2.82 -1.54
C HIS A 149 20.74 3.88 -1.52
N SER A 150 20.88 4.61 -0.39
CA SER A 150 21.86 5.69 -0.28
C SER A 150 22.18 5.99 1.19
N VAL A 151 23.35 6.58 1.39
CA VAL A 151 23.76 7.21 2.64
C VAL A 151 24.10 8.67 2.33
N ALA A 152 23.61 9.62 3.12
CA ALA A 152 23.96 11.02 2.98
C ALA A 152 24.31 11.64 4.34
N LEU A 153 25.39 12.40 4.40
CA LEU A 153 25.77 13.20 5.55
C LEU A 153 24.98 14.53 5.55
N LEU A 154 24.29 14.84 6.64
CA LEU A 154 23.42 16.01 6.77
C LEU A 154 23.54 16.62 8.18
N MET A 155 23.34 17.93 8.28
CA MET A 155 23.28 18.62 9.57
C MET A 155 21.84 18.63 10.09
N ARG A 156 21.61 18.07 11.29
CA ARG A 156 20.29 17.99 11.95
C ARG A 156 20.38 18.43 13.41
N GLU A 157 19.25 18.86 13.95
CA GLU A 157 19.10 19.18 15.37
C GLU A 157 18.35 18.04 16.06
N ASN A 158 18.77 17.69 17.27
CA ASN A 158 18.07 16.70 18.07
C ASN A 158 16.86 17.37 18.76
N ILE A 159 15.70 16.72 18.70
CA ILE A 159 14.47 17.18 19.36
C ILE A 159 14.50 17.03 20.89
N TYR A 160 15.42 16.21 21.43
CA TYR A 160 15.50 15.94 22.87
C TYR A 160 16.45 16.91 23.59
N GLY A 161 15.85 17.81 24.37
CA GLY A 161 16.55 18.86 25.12
C GLY A 161 16.89 20.07 24.26
N PHE A 162 16.79 21.27 24.84
CA PHE A 162 17.22 22.49 24.15
C PHE A 162 18.76 22.52 24.08
N GLN A 163 19.33 22.28 22.91
CA GLN A 163 20.78 22.30 22.67
C GLN A 163 21.25 23.61 22.04
N GLY A 164 20.53 24.72 22.26
CA GLY A 164 20.92 26.04 21.77
C GLY A 164 20.89 26.18 20.24
N ASN A 165 19.99 25.48 19.55
CA ASN A 165 19.89 25.45 18.07
C ASN A 165 21.16 24.95 17.36
N VAL A 166 21.99 24.15 18.04
CA VAL A 166 23.21 23.58 17.47
C VAL A 166 22.84 22.37 16.61
N LYS A 167 23.19 22.43 15.32
CA LYS A 167 23.07 21.30 14.41
C LYS A 167 24.28 20.41 14.53
N ASN A 168 24.05 19.12 14.70
CA ASN A 168 25.07 18.07 14.71
C ASN A 168 25.03 17.29 13.38
N PRO A 169 26.14 16.64 12.98
CA PRO A 169 26.17 15.83 11.77
C PRO A 169 25.47 14.47 12.00
N TYR A 170 24.62 14.08 11.05
CA TYR A 170 23.89 12.83 11.02
C TYR A 170 24.03 12.15 9.66
N LEU A 171 23.95 10.82 9.64
CA LEU A 171 23.85 10.04 8.43
C LEU A 171 22.39 9.68 8.18
N LYS A 172 21.85 10.07 7.03
CA LYS A 172 20.56 9.59 6.50
C LYS A 172 20.80 8.31 5.72
N ILE A 173 20.23 7.21 6.18
CA ILE A 173 20.32 5.90 5.51
C ILE A 173 18.95 5.61 4.89
N THR A 174 18.90 5.58 3.56
CA THR A 174 17.69 5.30 2.79
C THR A 174 17.71 3.86 2.31
N VAL A 175 16.58 3.15 2.42
CA VAL A 175 16.43 1.76 1.98
C VAL A 175 15.65 1.66 0.66
N ASN A 176 15.88 0.60 -0.11
CA ASN A 176 15.14 0.34 -1.35
C ASN A 176 13.72 -0.14 -1.10
N ASP A 177 13.53 -0.93 -0.04
CA ASP A 177 12.25 -1.53 0.34
C ASP A 177 12.02 -1.27 1.84
N PRO A 178 10.90 -0.63 2.23
CA PRO A 178 10.59 -0.30 3.62
C PRO A 178 10.60 -1.50 4.55
N LYS A 179 10.29 -2.72 4.08
CA LYS A 179 10.28 -3.93 4.93
C LYS A 179 11.63 -4.23 5.59
N HIS A 180 12.73 -3.74 5.00
CA HIS A 180 14.07 -3.96 5.51
C HIS A 180 14.51 -2.91 6.54
N ILE A 181 13.74 -1.85 6.78
CA ILE A 181 14.12 -0.78 7.70
C ILE A 181 14.40 -1.31 9.12
N GLY A 182 13.60 -2.26 9.59
CA GLY A 182 13.76 -2.90 10.90
C GLY A 182 15.07 -3.69 10.99
N LYS A 183 15.40 -4.45 9.94
CA LYS A 183 16.67 -5.22 9.88
C LYS A 183 17.88 -4.29 9.89
N VAL A 184 17.86 -3.23 9.07
CA VAL A 184 18.94 -2.23 9.04
C VAL A 184 19.12 -1.58 10.40
N ARG A 185 18.02 -1.19 11.06
CA ARG A 185 18.04 -0.64 12.42
C ARG A 185 18.69 -1.60 13.41
N SER A 186 18.21 -2.84 13.48
CA SER A 186 18.76 -3.85 14.40
C SER A 186 20.23 -4.16 14.13
N THR A 187 20.68 -4.17 12.86
CA THR A 187 22.11 -4.36 12.53
C THR A 187 22.97 -3.23 13.10
N ILE A 188 22.48 -1.98 13.05
CA ILE A 188 23.22 -0.82 13.56
C ILE A 188 23.23 -0.78 15.09
N GLU A 189 22.07 -1.02 15.71
CA GLU A 189 21.91 -1.04 17.17
C GLU A 189 22.59 -2.25 17.81
N ALA A 190 22.78 -3.36 17.09
CA ALA A 190 23.59 -4.47 17.59
C ALA A 190 25.12 -4.20 17.52
N GLY A 191 25.55 -3.09 16.90
CA GLY A 191 26.97 -2.73 16.74
C GLY A 191 27.66 -3.36 15.54
N ASN A 192 26.95 -4.16 14.74
CA ASN A 192 27.48 -4.81 13.54
C ASN A 192 27.73 -3.83 12.38
N ALA A 193 27.34 -2.56 12.51
CA ALA A 193 27.56 -1.51 11.51
C ALA A 193 28.72 -0.54 11.84
N ASN A 194 29.64 -0.90 12.74
CA ASN A 194 30.74 0.00 13.14
C ASN A 194 31.90 0.02 12.11
N TRP A 195 31.67 0.73 11.00
CA TRP A 195 32.66 0.85 9.93
C TRP A 195 33.97 1.47 10.43
N LYS A 196 35.10 0.80 10.18
CA LYS A 196 36.45 1.19 10.62
C LYS A 196 36.59 1.46 12.13
N GLY A 197 35.63 1.04 12.96
CA GLY A 197 35.62 1.34 14.39
C GLY A 197 35.49 2.84 14.71
N LEU A 198 34.84 3.62 13.83
CA LEU A 198 34.71 5.07 14.00
C LEU A 198 33.79 5.47 15.15
N TRP A 199 32.78 4.65 15.47
CA TRP A 199 31.94 4.85 16.65
C TRP A 199 32.63 4.23 17.87
N LYS A 200 33.49 5.01 18.54
CA LYS A 200 34.25 4.60 19.73
C LYS A 200 33.40 4.74 21.00
N GLY A 201 33.57 3.81 21.94
CA GLY A 201 32.94 3.89 23.27
C GLY A 201 31.43 3.66 23.28
N VAL A 202 30.89 3.09 22.20
CA VAL A 202 29.46 2.73 22.13
C VAL A 202 29.33 1.24 22.41
N ASP A 203 29.27 0.90 23.70
CA ASP A 203 29.01 -0.46 24.16
C ASP A 203 27.57 -0.83 23.78
N GLY A 204 27.40 -1.66 22.74
CA GLY A 204 26.09 -2.08 22.27
C GLY A 204 25.50 -1.26 21.11
N GLY A 205 26.34 -0.79 20.18
CA GLY A 205 25.92 -0.29 18.87
C GLY A 205 25.42 1.15 18.84
N VAL A 206 25.07 1.65 17.64
CA VAL A 206 24.77 3.08 17.45
C VAL A 206 23.27 3.34 17.59
N MET A 207 22.89 4.31 18.43
CA MET A 207 21.50 4.72 18.57
C MET A 207 20.94 5.26 17.25
N THR A 208 19.75 4.80 16.91
CA THR A 208 19.04 5.22 15.70
C THR A 208 17.88 6.16 16.04
N PHE A 209 17.52 7.01 15.08
CA PHE A 209 16.46 8.01 15.23
C PHE A 209 15.37 7.79 14.17
N ASP A 210 14.27 8.53 14.28
CA ASP A 210 13.14 8.54 13.33
C ASP A 210 12.52 7.15 13.10
N ASN A 211 12.22 6.42 14.19
CA ASN A 211 11.49 5.16 14.13
C ASN A 211 9.98 5.40 13.92
N ILE A 212 9.62 5.71 12.68
CA ILE A 212 8.24 5.99 12.24
C ILE A 212 7.87 5.00 11.15
N GLN A 213 6.62 4.52 11.15
CA GLN A 213 6.08 3.61 10.14
C GLN A 213 6.15 4.20 8.73
N TYR A 214 6.30 3.36 7.71
CA TYR A 214 6.52 3.78 6.31
C TYR A 214 5.43 4.73 5.79
N VAL A 215 4.15 4.37 5.95
CA VAL A 215 3.01 5.20 5.53
C VAL A 215 2.98 6.53 6.27
N LEU A 216 3.19 6.53 7.59
CA LEU A 216 3.20 7.75 8.40
C LEU A 216 4.37 8.67 8.01
N ARG A 217 5.54 8.08 7.72
CA ARG A 217 6.70 8.80 7.19
C ARG A 217 6.37 9.47 5.86
N PHE A 218 5.74 8.75 4.94
CA PHE A 218 5.26 9.30 3.67
C PHE A 218 4.32 10.50 3.90
N MET A 219 3.35 10.37 4.81
CA MET A 219 2.40 11.44 5.11
C MET A 219 3.09 12.71 5.64
N VAL A 220 4.03 12.56 6.58
CA VAL A 220 4.78 13.69 7.16
C VAL A 220 5.65 14.40 6.11
N ASP A 221 6.31 13.63 5.25
CA ASP A 221 7.25 14.17 4.26
C ASP A 221 6.50 14.87 3.11
N CYS A 222 5.38 14.31 2.66
CA CYS A 222 4.52 14.88 1.61
C CYS A 222 3.54 15.93 2.14
N LYS A 223 3.56 16.24 3.45
CA LYS A 223 2.60 17.15 4.12
C LYS A 223 1.15 16.71 3.95
N LEU A 224 0.94 15.41 3.77
CA LEU A 224 -0.38 14.81 3.64
C LEU A 224 -1.01 14.66 5.03
N GLN A 225 -2.13 15.32 5.24
CA GLN A 225 -2.89 15.23 6.48
C GLN A 225 -4.02 14.20 6.34
N GLY A 226 -4.50 13.67 7.46
CA GLY A 226 -5.70 12.83 7.48
C GLY A 226 -6.89 13.56 6.87
N MET A 227 -7.69 12.88 6.05
CA MET A 227 -8.90 13.44 5.42
C MET A 227 -8.66 14.69 4.56
N SER A 228 -7.43 14.90 4.07
CA SER A 228 -7.09 16.05 3.21
C SER A 228 -7.35 15.76 1.73
N TRP A 229 -7.45 16.82 0.94
CA TRP A 229 -7.54 16.73 -0.51
C TRP A 229 -6.16 16.50 -1.12
N VAL A 230 -6.12 15.60 -2.08
CA VAL A 230 -4.93 15.30 -2.88
C VAL A 230 -5.24 15.45 -4.34
N GLU A 231 -4.21 15.81 -5.08
CA GLU A 231 -4.27 16.10 -6.49
C GLU A 231 -3.16 15.35 -7.24
N ALA A 232 -3.56 14.64 -8.28
CA ALA A 232 -2.68 14.05 -9.28
C ALA A 232 -2.88 14.83 -10.60
N PRO A 233 -1.96 15.75 -10.93
CA PRO A 233 -2.04 16.56 -12.15
C PRO A 233 -2.16 15.72 -13.43
N ALA A 234 -2.87 16.24 -14.42
CA ALA A 234 -2.92 15.61 -15.74
C ALA A 234 -1.48 15.33 -16.27
N LYS A 235 -1.30 14.17 -16.93
CA LYS A 235 -0.01 13.68 -17.46
C LYS A 235 1.05 13.25 -16.44
N SER A 236 0.89 13.52 -15.15
CA SER A 236 1.86 13.05 -14.14
C SER A 236 1.53 11.65 -13.59
N TYR A 237 0.32 11.16 -13.83
CA TYR A 237 -0.11 9.82 -13.44
C TYR A 237 -0.36 8.92 -14.65
N LYS A 238 -0.40 7.60 -14.40
CA LYS A 238 -0.79 6.60 -15.39
C LYS A 238 -1.98 5.81 -14.88
N VAL A 239 -2.98 5.63 -15.73
CA VAL A 239 -4.16 4.82 -15.40
C VAL A 239 -3.78 3.35 -15.49
N MET A 240 -4.22 2.57 -14.49
CA MET A 240 -3.97 1.14 -14.46
C MET A 240 -4.79 0.43 -15.53
N SER A 241 -4.15 -0.40 -16.35
CA SER A 241 -4.85 -1.28 -17.29
C SER A 241 -5.67 -2.32 -16.53
N SER A 242 -6.82 -2.75 -17.06
CA SER A 242 -7.76 -3.65 -16.39
C SER A 242 -7.12 -4.93 -15.82
N SER A 243 -6.10 -5.49 -16.48
CA SER A 243 -5.37 -6.69 -16.04
C SER A 243 -4.42 -6.48 -14.85
N LEU A 244 -4.05 -5.22 -14.55
CA LEU A 244 -3.10 -4.86 -13.49
C LEU A 244 -3.78 -4.20 -12.29
N ARG A 245 -5.11 -4.05 -12.35
CA ARG A 245 -5.89 -3.42 -11.29
C ARG A 245 -5.89 -4.28 -10.03
N GLN A 246 -5.82 -3.61 -8.89
CA GLN A 246 -5.86 -4.22 -7.56
C GLN A 246 -7.12 -3.85 -6.79
N SER A 247 -7.97 -2.97 -7.33
CA SER A 247 -9.16 -2.45 -6.65
C SER A 247 -10.41 -2.44 -7.52
N ASN A 248 -11.56 -2.36 -6.85
CA ASN A 248 -12.86 -2.12 -7.46
C ASN A 248 -13.22 -0.62 -7.54
N CYS A 249 -12.26 0.29 -7.34
CA CYS A 249 -12.51 1.73 -7.46
C CYS A 249 -12.89 2.12 -8.89
N GLN A 250 -13.49 3.28 -9.12
CA GLN A 250 -13.79 3.70 -10.49
C GLN A 250 -12.53 4.18 -11.20
N ILE A 251 -11.65 4.87 -10.47
CA ILE A 251 -10.36 5.34 -10.95
C ILE A 251 -9.28 4.56 -10.22
N GLU A 252 -8.39 3.92 -10.98
CA GLU A 252 -7.17 3.32 -10.46
C GLU A 252 -5.97 3.83 -11.24
N ALA A 253 -5.03 4.46 -10.57
CA ALA A 253 -3.88 5.09 -11.22
C ALA A 253 -2.60 4.97 -10.37
N GLU A 254 -1.45 5.21 -10.99
CA GLU A 254 -0.16 5.34 -10.33
C GLU A 254 0.46 6.73 -10.57
N ILE A 255 1.16 7.28 -9.58
CA ILE A 255 1.87 8.56 -9.66
C ILE A 255 3.15 8.51 -8.81
N SER A 256 4.19 9.24 -9.21
CA SER A 256 5.35 9.44 -8.34
C SER A 256 5.00 10.38 -7.18
N TYR A 257 5.52 10.11 -5.97
CA TYR A 257 5.28 11.00 -4.82
C TYR A 257 5.76 12.45 -5.05
N LEU A 258 6.70 12.66 -5.98
CA LEU A 258 7.22 13.97 -6.34
C LEU A 258 6.22 14.83 -7.10
N ASP A 259 5.29 14.20 -7.82
CA ASP A 259 4.28 14.87 -8.64
C ASP A 259 2.92 14.96 -7.91
N LEU A 260 2.78 14.30 -6.77
CA LEU A 260 1.58 14.34 -5.93
C LEU A 260 1.50 15.68 -5.21
N VAL A 261 0.33 16.32 -5.27
CA VAL A 261 0.06 17.57 -4.57
C VAL A 261 -0.89 17.28 -3.40
N ALA A 262 -0.46 17.63 -2.17
CA ALA A 262 -1.27 17.54 -0.97
C ALA A 262 -1.76 18.93 -0.56
N HIS A 263 -3.08 19.10 -0.44
CA HIS A 263 -3.69 20.37 -0.08
C HIS A 263 -3.94 20.44 1.43
N LYS A 264 -3.53 21.56 2.04
CA LYS A 264 -3.83 21.84 3.45
C LYS A 264 -5.34 22.08 3.59
N PRO A 265 -6.02 21.56 4.62
CA PRO A 265 -7.48 21.66 4.76
C PRO A 265 -7.94 23.06 5.21
N GLU A 266 -7.60 24.08 4.43
CA GLU A 266 -7.91 25.50 4.68
C GLU A 266 -8.61 26.10 3.45
N GLY A 267 -9.56 27.01 3.68
CA GLY A 267 -10.29 27.69 2.61
C GLY A 267 -11.09 26.71 1.74
N GLU A 268 -10.86 26.76 0.44
CA GLU A 268 -11.53 25.90 -0.56
C GLU A 268 -11.30 24.39 -0.30
N TRP A 269 -10.20 24.04 0.38
CA TRP A 269 -9.82 22.66 0.68
C TRP A 269 -10.35 22.14 2.02
N SER A 270 -11.14 22.95 2.75
CA SER A 270 -11.86 22.52 3.94
C SER A 270 -13.19 21.81 3.62
N LYS A 271 -13.56 21.73 2.33
CA LYS A 271 -14.75 21.01 1.87
C LYS A 271 -14.61 19.49 2.09
N MET A 272 -15.75 18.80 2.12
CA MET A 272 -15.81 17.35 2.29
C MET A 272 -16.32 16.68 1.01
N ALA A 273 -15.73 15.55 0.64
CA ALA A 273 -16.24 14.72 -0.44
C ALA A 273 -17.56 14.02 -0.01
N PRO A 274 -18.43 13.63 -0.97
CA PRO A 274 -19.68 12.92 -0.67
C PRO A 274 -19.39 11.45 -0.29
N LEU A 275 -19.02 11.24 0.98
CA LEU A 275 -18.77 9.91 1.54
C LEU A 275 -20.07 9.11 1.66
N ARG A 276 -20.01 7.81 1.37
CA ARG A 276 -21.12 6.88 1.58
C ARG A 276 -20.91 6.16 2.91
N ILE A 277 -21.89 6.29 3.81
CA ILE A 277 -21.88 5.66 5.12
C ILE A 277 -22.90 4.53 5.09
N LEU A 278 -22.46 3.31 5.41
CA LEU A 278 -23.34 2.18 5.65
C LEU A 278 -23.39 1.93 7.16
N TRP A 279 -24.59 1.88 7.70
CA TRP A 279 -24.87 1.40 9.05
C TRP A 279 -25.77 0.17 8.90
N ASP A 280 -25.48 -0.87 9.68
CA ASP A 280 -26.23 -2.12 9.72
C ASP A 280 -26.41 -2.52 11.18
N ASP A 281 -27.63 -2.93 11.53
CA ASP A 281 -27.99 -3.39 12.87
C ASP A 281 -28.29 -4.89 12.79
N GLY A 282 -27.35 -5.69 13.27
CA GLY A 282 -27.48 -7.15 13.30
C GLY A 282 -28.35 -7.59 14.48
N ASP A 283 -29.61 -7.94 14.21
CA ASP A 283 -30.46 -8.62 15.19
C ASP A 283 -30.01 -10.08 15.39
N LEU A 284 -29.43 -10.37 16.55
CA LEU A 284 -29.16 -11.73 17.01
C LEU A 284 -30.45 -12.32 17.61
N ASN A 285 -31.28 -12.96 16.77
CA ASN A 285 -32.30 -13.86 17.30
C ASN A 285 -31.63 -15.10 17.91
N SER A 286 -31.76 -15.21 19.23
CA SER A 286 -31.37 -16.34 20.10
C SER A 286 -32.21 -17.59 19.89
#